data_AF-A0A923EFM3-F1
#
_entry.id   AF-A0A923EFM3-F1
#
_cell.length_a   1.000
_cell.length_b   1.000
_cell.length_c   1.000
_cell.angle_alpha   90.00
_cell.angle_beta   90.00
_cell.angle_gamma   90.00
#
_symmetry.space_group_name_H-M   'P 1'
#
loop_
_entity.id
_entity.type
_entity.pdbx_description
1 polymer ?
#
loop_
_entity_poly.entity_id
_entity_poly.type
_entity_poly.pdbx_seq_one_letter_code
_entity_poly.pdbx_strand_id
1 'polypeptide(L)'
;MQRLSTCETGGFSGKVMHTCTIDAGSLVGIGAIVLNDAHVMEQTVVAAGAVVREGTRVGPRQLVAGTPAAVKKELADLPMDRFERSVEQYLNLAGTYLDQNMP
;
A
#
# COMPACT_ATOMS: atom_id res chain seq x y z
N MET A 1 -1.00 -2.82 20.45
CA MET A 1 -1.49 -3.96 19.64
C MET A 1 -0.96 -3.75 18.22
N GLN A 2 0.27 -4.20 17.98
CA GLN A 2 1.11 -3.77 16.88
C GLN A 2 0.98 -4.75 15.72
N ARG A 3 0.08 -4.48 14.76
CA ARG A 3 0.05 -5.21 13.48
C ARG A 3 0.93 -4.47 12.49
N LEU A 4 2.24 -4.68 12.62
CA LEU A 4 3.15 -4.51 11.49
C LEU A 4 2.86 -5.69 10.55
N SER A 5 2.22 -5.42 9.42
CA SER A 5 2.08 -6.40 8.34
C SER A 5 3.42 -6.55 7.63
N THR A 6 4.41 -7.09 8.33
CA THR A 6 5.57 -7.70 7.70
C THR A 6 5.06 -8.93 6.95
N CYS A 7 5.18 -8.93 5.63
CA CYS A 7 5.02 -10.15 4.84
C CYS A 7 6.11 -11.14 5.28
N GLU A 8 5.76 -12.07 6.15
CA GLU A 8 6.68 -13.07 6.68
C GLU A 8 7.06 -14.05 5.57
N THR A 9 8.36 -14.24 5.39
CA THR A 9 9.00 -15.06 4.35
C THR A 9 8.87 -16.56 4.67
N GLY A 10 7.85 -17.21 4.11
CA GLY A 10 7.71 -18.67 4.12
C GLY A 10 8.02 -19.26 2.73
N GLY A 11 9.17 -19.91 2.57
CA GLY A 11 9.64 -20.43 1.28
C GLY A 11 8.77 -21.55 0.72
N PHE A 12 8.50 -21.51 -0.59
CA PHE A 12 8.09 -22.67 -1.40
C PHE A 12 8.54 -22.48 -2.85
N SER A 13 9.19 -23.51 -3.39
CA SER A 13 9.63 -23.61 -4.78
C SER A 13 8.47 -23.38 -5.75
N GLY A 14 8.61 -22.44 -6.70
CA GLY A 14 7.71 -22.31 -7.85
C GLY A 14 6.64 -21.20 -7.83
N LYS A 15 6.75 -20.15 -7.01
CA LYS A 15 5.87 -18.97 -7.10
C LYS A 15 6.69 -17.67 -7.20
N VAL A 16 6.42 -16.84 -8.21
CA VAL A 16 6.90 -15.46 -8.29
C VAL A 16 6.19 -14.68 -7.17
N MET A 17 6.80 -14.60 -5.98
CA MET A 17 6.31 -13.75 -4.89
C MET A 17 6.95 -12.37 -5.01
N HIS A 18 6.12 -11.33 -5.00
CA HIS A 18 6.57 -9.94 -4.96
C HIS A 18 6.91 -9.54 -3.52
N THR A 19 8.19 -9.51 -3.17
CA THR A 19 8.66 -9.04 -1.85
C THR A 19 8.66 -7.52 -1.82
N CYS A 20 7.62 -6.87 -1.32
CA CYS A 20 7.64 -5.42 -1.11
C CYS A 20 7.30 -5.07 0.35
N THR A 21 7.82 -3.94 0.81
CA THR A 21 7.55 -3.40 2.15
C THR A 21 6.63 -2.20 2.02
N ILE A 22 5.49 -2.24 2.71
CA ILE A 22 4.53 -1.13 2.77
C ILE A 22 4.39 -0.77 4.25
N ASP A 23 4.84 0.42 4.61
CA ASP A 23 4.78 0.91 5.98
C ASP A 23 3.38 1.41 6.34
N ALA A 24 3.17 1.67 7.64
CA ALA A 24 1.87 2.03 8.19
C ALA A 24 1.30 3.33 7.58
N GLY A 25 -0.01 3.36 7.40
CA GLY A 25 -0.74 4.52 6.87
C GLY A 25 -0.54 4.77 5.38
N SER A 26 0.20 3.92 4.67
CA SER A 26 0.35 4.01 3.21
C SER A 26 -0.86 3.45 2.48
N LEU A 27 -1.23 4.11 1.38
CA LEU A 27 -2.40 3.78 0.58
C LEU A 27 -1.97 3.35 -0.83
N VAL A 28 -2.33 2.12 -1.20
CA VAL A 28 -2.10 1.60 -2.55
C VAL A 28 -3.38 1.71 -3.36
N GLY A 29 -3.35 2.52 -4.41
CA GLY A 29 -4.47 2.73 -5.31
C GLY A 29 -4.83 1.47 -6.10
N ILE A 30 -6.08 1.40 -6.52
CA ILE A 30 -6.60 0.26 -7.27
C ILE A 30 -5.79 0.01 -8.55
N GLY A 31 -5.45 -1.25 -8.81
CA GLY A 31 -4.68 -1.65 -10.00
C GLY A 31 -3.23 -1.16 -10.02
N ALA A 32 -2.69 -0.64 -8.92
CA ALA A 32 -1.26 -0.36 -8.82
C ALA A 32 -0.46 -1.69 -8.73
N ILE A 33 0.73 -1.69 -9.31
CA ILE A 33 1.65 -2.82 -9.32
C ILE A 33 2.92 -2.40 -8.58
N VAL A 34 3.28 -3.13 -7.53
CA VAL A 34 4.50 -2.90 -6.75
C VAL A 34 5.41 -4.10 -6.96
N LEU A 35 6.58 -3.87 -7.56
CA LEU A 35 7.54 -4.92 -7.89
C LEU A 35 8.47 -5.25 -6.69
N ASN A 36 9.31 -6.26 -6.88
CA ASN A 36 10.17 -6.84 -5.86
C ASN A 36 11.11 -5.81 -5.21
N ASP A 37 11.45 -6.00 -3.95
CA ASP A 37 12.34 -5.16 -3.16
C ASP A 37 11.96 -3.66 -3.11
N ALA A 38 10.72 -3.31 -3.48
CA ALA A 38 10.23 -1.95 -3.35
C ALA A 38 9.84 -1.65 -1.89
N HIS A 39 10.19 -0.46 -1.40
CA HIS A 39 9.82 0.01 -0.06
C HIS A 39 9.00 1.30 -0.17
N VAL A 40 7.75 1.22 0.24
CA VAL A 40 6.81 2.34 0.34
C VAL A 40 6.75 2.77 1.80
N MET A 41 7.41 3.88 2.13
CA MET A 41 7.48 4.40 3.50
C MET A 41 6.15 4.98 3.99
N GLU A 42 6.07 5.29 5.28
CA GLU A 42 4.84 5.68 5.98
C GLU A 42 4.05 6.80 5.30
N GLN A 43 2.71 6.72 5.39
CA GLN A 43 1.78 7.75 4.92
C GLN A 43 1.93 8.10 3.42
N THR A 44 2.43 7.17 2.63
CA THR A 44 2.69 7.36 1.19
C THR A 44 1.53 6.83 0.36
N VAL A 45 1.25 7.52 -0.75
CA VAL A 45 0.15 7.18 -1.66
C VAL A 45 0.70 6.74 -2.99
N VAL A 46 0.38 5.49 -3.37
CA VAL A 46 0.59 4.97 -4.71
C VAL A 46 -0.70 5.18 -5.50
N ALA A 47 -0.66 5.98 -6.56
CA ALA A 47 -1.84 6.26 -7.37
C ALA A 47 -2.37 5.00 -8.08
N ALA A 48 -3.65 5.01 -8.44
CA ALA A 48 -4.26 3.93 -9.20
C ALA A 48 -3.51 3.70 -10.52
N GLY A 49 -3.31 2.43 -10.87
CA GLY A 49 -2.60 2.04 -12.10
C GLY A 49 -1.10 2.37 -12.13
N ALA A 50 -0.50 2.82 -11.03
CA ALA A 50 0.93 3.12 -10.98
C ALA A 50 1.78 1.84 -10.91
N VAL A 51 2.99 1.86 -11.48
CA VAL A 51 3.93 0.74 -11.45
C VAL A 51 5.22 1.13 -10.73
N VAL A 52 5.37 0.71 -9.48
CA VAL A 52 6.58 0.91 -8.67
C VAL A 52 7.60 -0.14 -9.06
N ARG A 53 8.78 0.30 -9.54
CA ARG A 53 9.80 -0.62 -10.06
C ARG A 53 10.50 -1.39 -8.94
N GLU A 54 11.19 -2.44 -9.33
CA GLU A 54 12.02 -3.23 -8.43
C GLU A 54 13.08 -2.36 -7.72
N GLY A 55 13.30 -2.60 -6.43
CA GLY A 55 14.25 -1.85 -5.59
C GLY A 55 13.89 -0.39 -5.33
N THR A 56 12.71 0.08 -5.75
CA THR A 56 12.32 1.49 -5.62
C THR A 56 11.99 1.81 -4.17
N ARG A 57 12.66 2.83 -3.61
CA ARG A 57 12.37 3.38 -2.28
C ARG A 57 11.59 4.67 -2.44
N VAL A 58 10.35 4.68 -1.99
CA VAL A 58 9.50 5.86 -1.95
C VAL A 58 9.57 6.46 -0.55
N GLY A 59 9.88 7.74 -0.45
CA GLY A 59 10.00 8.45 0.82
C GLY A 59 8.64 8.62 1.51
N PRO A 60 8.63 8.94 2.82
CA PRO A 60 7.39 9.06 3.58
C PRO A 60 6.58 10.27 3.09
N ARG A 61 5.25 10.18 3.20
CA ARG A 61 4.33 11.27 2.83
C ARG A 61 4.52 11.73 1.38
N GLN A 62 4.67 10.81 0.45
CA GLN A 62 4.77 11.13 -0.99
C GLN A 62 3.58 10.59 -1.78
N LEU A 63 3.20 11.30 -2.85
CA LEU A 63 2.30 10.78 -3.87
C LEU A 63 3.13 10.33 -5.07
N VAL A 64 3.13 9.03 -5.34
CA VAL A 64 3.76 8.44 -6.53
C VAL A 64 2.71 8.01 -7.55
N ALA A 65 2.96 8.29 -8.83
CA ALA A 65 2.05 7.93 -9.90
C ALA A 65 2.76 7.65 -11.23
N GLY A 66 2.09 6.88 -12.07
CA GLY A 66 2.52 6.58 -13.45
C GLY A 66 3.19 5.22 -13.60
N THR A 67 3.54 4.92 -14.85
CA THR A 67 4.21 3.69 -15.27
C THR A 67 5.38 4.09 -16.17
N PRO A 68 6.60 4.19 -15.64
CA PRO A 68 7.01 3.87 -14.28
C PRO A 68 6.63 4.95 -13.25
N ALA A 69 6.38 4.52 -12.01
CA ALA A 69 5.94 5.41 -10.94
C ALA A 69 7.05 6.40 -10.56
N ALA A 70 6.67 7.67 -10.49
CA ALA A 70 7.54 8.76 -10.07
C ALA A 70 6.83 9.63 -9.03
N VAL A 71 7.61 10.27 -8.16
CA VAL A 71 7.08 11.23 -7.17
C VAL A 71 6.45 12.40 -7.93
N LYS A 72 5.15 12.62 -7.70
CA LYS A 72 4.40 13.73 -8.28
C LYS A 72 4.27 14.89 -7.32
N LYS A 73 4.11 14.61 -6.02
CA LYS A 73 3.93 15.63 -4.99
C LYS A 73 4.29 15.08 -3.61
N GLU A 74 4.75 15.95 -2.72
CA GLU A 74 4.80 15.68 -1.29
C GLU A 74 3.43 15.94 -0.61
N LEU A 75 3.12 15.14 0.40
CA LEU A 75 1.90 15.15 1.19
C LEU A 75 2.14 15.77 2.58
N ALA A 76 3.20 16.57 2.74
CA ALA A 76 3.58 17.21 4.00
C ALA A 76 2.44 18.07 4.60
N ASP A 77 1.62 18.68 3.75
CA ASP A 77 0.54 19.58 4.17
C ASP A 77 -0.86 18.95 4.11
N LEU A 78 -0.98 17.69 3.68
CA LEU A 78 -2.30 17.07 3.55
C LEU A 78 -2.78 16.53 4.90
N PRO A 79 -4.02 16.85 5.32
CA PRO A 79 -4.58 16.32 6.56
C PRO A 79 -4.67 14.80 6.47
N MET A 80 -4.09 14.10 7.45
CA MET A 80 -4.17 12.63 7.55
C MET A 80 -5.61 12.11 7.77
N ASP A 81 -6.50 12.99 8.25
CA ASP A 81 -7.93 12.73 8.47
C ASP A 81 -8.64 12.16 7.23
N ARG A 82 -8.25 12.58 6.02
CA ARG A 82 -8.83 12.01 4.79
C ARG A 82 -8.45 10.55 4.59
N PHE A 83 -7.24 10.15 4.98
CA PHE A 83 -6.74 8.78 4.84
C PHE A 83 -7.34 7.87 5.89
N GLU A 84 -7.39 8.32 7.15
CA GLU A 84 -8.00 7.59 8.25
C GLU A 84 -9.47 7.27 7.95
N ARG A 85 -10.22 8.24 7.42
CA ARG A 85 -11.60 8.05 7.00
C ARG A 85 -11.76 7.03 5.87
N SER A 86 -10.86 7.04 4.88
CA SER A 86 -10.87 6.03 3.83
C SER A 86 -10.59 4.63 4.38
N VAL A 87 -9.65 4.49 5.31
CA VAL A 87 -9.36 3.22 5.99
C VAL A 87 -10.57 2.74 6.77
N GLU A 88 -11.20 3.61 7.56
CA GLU A 88 -12.39 3.29 8.34
C GLU A 88 -13.55 2.82 7.45
N GLN A 89 -13.79 3.48 6.32
CA GLN A 89 -14.79 3.06 5.35
C GLN A 89 -14.54 1.66 4.80
N TYR A 90 -13.28 1.34 4.46
CA TYR A 90 -12.92 0.00 3.97
C TYR A 90 -13.05 -1.07 5.07
N LEU A 91 -12.67 -0.75 6.32
CA LEU A 91 -12.81 -1.69 7.44
C LEU A 91 -14.28 -1.96 7.78
N ASN A 92 -15.12 -0.93 7.76
CA ASN A 92 -16.57 -1.08 7.98
C ASN A 92 -17.22 -1.94 6.89
N LEU A 93 -16.82 -1.72 5.63
CA LEU A 93 -17.28 -2.54 4.51
C LEU A 93 -16.82 -4.00 4.66
N ALA A 94 -15.55 -4.22 4.99
CA ALA A 94 -15.01 -5.57 5.23
C ALA A 94 -15.75 -6.26 6.39
N GLY A 95 -16.00 -5.54 7.49
CA GLY A 95 -16.80 -6.03 8.62
C GLY A 95 -18.21 -6.44 8.19
N THR A 96 -18.84 -5.65 7.33
CA THR A 96 -20.18 -5.97 6.79
C THR A 96 -20.16 -7.27 5.97
N TYR A 97 -19.15 -7.49 5.13
CA TYR A 97 -19.02 -8.73 4.35
C TYR A 97 -18.66 -9.95 5.20
N LEU A 98 -17.87 -9.77 6.25
CA LEU A 98 -17.54 -10.85 7.20
C LEU A 98 -18.76 -11.25 8.04
N ASP A 99 -19.54 -10.27 8.51
CA ASP A 99 -20.78 -10.50 9.28
C ASP A 99 -21.89 -11.14 8.44
N GLN A 100 -21.89 -10.89 7.12
CA GLN A 100 -22.83 -11.52 6.19
C GLN A 100 -22.56 -13.00 5.90
N ASN A 101 -21.57 -13.61 6.58
CA ASN A 101 -21.30 -15.05 6.55
C ASN A 101 -21.23 -15.59 5.12
N MET A 102 -20.29 -15.06 4.34
CA MET A 102 -19.91 -15.64 3.05
C MET A 102 -19.46 -17.10 3.29
N PRO A 103 -20.09 -18.10 2.63
CA PRO A 103 -19.88 -19.52 2.90
C PRO A 103 -18.46 -20.02 2.56
#